data_AF-A0A9E4NNE3-F1
#
_entry.id   AF-A0A9E4NNE3-F1
#
_cell.length_a   1.000
_cell.length_b   1.000
_cell.length_c   1.000
_cell.angle_alpha   90.00
_cell.angle_beta   90.00
_cell.angle_gamma   90.00
#
_symmetry.space_group_name_H-M   'P 1'
#
loop_
_entity.id
_entity.type
_entity.pdbx_description
1 polymer ?
#
loop_
_entity_poly.entity_id
_entity_poly.type
_entity_poly.pdbx_seq_one_letter_code
_entity_poly.pdbx_strand_id
1 'polypeptide(L)'
;MRQIQANLPAIGAFRVNLYNESEALIDFFGDEELARLGRIDHLGAATVVFSGINHTRLEYVLIQCAIAQLVAKLYKDNAELALANSVEIDGASQTVSSGEELLKCWAILSNIGHPNWTFTTEQALLSSAMKNTGLRNWLISGAVEKDINDWARQVVENYDDRNARHVLSLLRLKEERPNDPRKKLFRQMIRNRVLNPSTFNLMSPASRIKLVRLRSLSRNIQLLSMVALDAYHSHSPVRLELLPAIQELAESATHTSRLKRFFNVLESAAGWLADEVYLHPQAVAAQRAYEIRATRKALRRFKLHGSTREERSQFLKSVMADGFGQPKASELKPLVRLSFTSFPPRMLGGDHRHSRVERLNKEIGVNPNSLVCVDNNLFSRSTFVDVLYRPNDLTSMQFGQTYRQLVLWLLRSIEADALEFVRRVLPPKARSEDRVEETRVRLLNNRLMRSENHLTEIITSIVENIIPEGWSASIEATSTQGDNFDIGWQMTDSRGVIFDELKSRIDLIFTEAKAMGNNSRAHEIEVIKSVAEKTSEQLVAALLKPLVIRDHYGRKKDEWDGAVLEIGAATIRLTVIEAKGGSSKAQRAELAFTQLESTRKIVRDRYAFSTKRARLPGLGASLRIEM
;
A
#
# COMPACT_ATOMS: atom_id res chain seq x y z
N MET A 1 -4.56 34.89 23.25
CA MET A 1 -4.39 33.47 23.59
C MET A 1 -5.72 32.79 23.37
N ARG A 2 -5.73 31.79 22.49
CA ARG A 2 -6.90 30.97 22.20
C ARG A 2 -6.75 29.61 22.86
N GLN A 3 -7.81 29.11 23.50
CA GLN A 3 -7.81 27.79 24.13
C GLN A 3 -8.82 26.89 23.43
N ILE A 4 -8.38 25.71 23.00
CA ILE A 4 -9.24 24.69 22.42
C ILE A 4 -9.28 23.51 23.40
N GLN A 5 -10.46 23.23 23.93
CA GLN A 5 -10.70 22.07 24.78
C GLN A 5 -11.06 20.88 23.89
N ALA A 6 -10.37 19.75 24.09
CA ALA A 6 -10.64 18.51 23.37
C ALA A 6 -10.47 17.31 24.30
N ASN A 7 -11.24 16.26 24.02
CA ASN A 7 -11.01 14.95 24.63
C ASN A 7 -10.18 14.13 23.67
N LEU A 8 -8.88 14.01 23.93
CA LEU A 8 -7.93 13.34 23.04
C LEU A 8 -7.71 11.90 23.49
N PRO A 9 -7.78 10.90 22.59
CA PRO A 9 -7.42 9.53 22.92
C PRO A 9 -6.02 9.45 23.57
N ALA A 10 -5.88 8.58 24.57
CA ALA A 10 -4.67 8.39 25.39
C ALA A 10 -4.22 9.58 26.28
N ILE A 11 -4.80 10.78 26.14
CA ILE A 11 -4.52 11.95 27.01
C ILE A 11 -5.72 12.30 27.89
N GLY A 12 -6.94 12.04 27.41
CA GLY A 12 -8.19 12.47 28.05
C GLY A 12 -8.51 13.93 27.75
N ALA A 13 -9.23 14.58 28.66
CA ALA A 13 -9.58 15.99 28.55
C ALA A 13 -8.31 16.86 28.61
N PHE A 14 -7.96 17.49 27.48
CA PHE A 14 -6.77 18.32 27.35
C PHE A 14 -7.13 19.70 26.81
N ARG A 15 -6.37 20.71 27.26
CA ARG A 15 -6.50 22.08 26.80
C ARG A 15 -5.29 22.44 25.95
N VAL A 16 -5.52 22.57 24.64
CA VAL A 16 -4.52 23.03 23.68
C VAL A 16 -4.52 24.55 23.69
N ASN A 17 -3.42 25.15 24.14
CA ASN A 17 -3.26 26.59 24.14
C ASN A 17 -2.53 27.03 22.88
N LEU A 18 -3.14 27.94 22.13
CA LEU A 18 -2.54 28.59 20.96
C LEU A 18 -2.17 30.02 21.34
N TYR A 19 -0.93 30.40 21.06
CA TYR A 19 -0.38 31.72 21.33
C TYR A 19 0.08 32.37 20.02
N ASN A 20 0.29 33.69 20.05
CA ASN A 20 1.03 34.44 19.03
C ASN A 20 0.77 33.97 17.59
N GLU A 21 1.73 33.26 16.97
CA GLU A 21 1.66 32.82 15.58
C GLU A 21 0.63 31.71 15.34
N SER A 22 0.47 30.75 16.25
CA SER A 22 -0.50 29.67 16.07
C SER A 22 -1.94 30.15 16.22
N GLU A 23 -2.17 31.10 17.14
CA GLU A 23 -3.45 31.82 17.26
C GLU A 23 -3.71 32.66 16.00
N ALA A 24 -2.74 33.47 15.58
CA ALA A 24 -2.85 34.29 14.37
C ALA A 24 -3.11 33.46 13.11
N LEU A 25 -2.59 32.23 13.03
CA LEU A 25 -2.82 31.32 11.93
C LEU A 25 -4.26 30.80 11.90
N ILE A 26 -4.83 30.41 13.03
CA ILE A 26 -6.24 30.03 13.10
C ILE A 26 -7.12 31.23 12.78
N ASP A 27 -6.83 32.41 13.32
CA ASP A 27 -7.59 33.62 13.03
C ASP A 27 -7.52 34.03 11.56
N PHE A 28 -6.40 33.74 10.88
CA PHE A 28 -6.22 33.94 9.44
C PHE A 28 -7.20 33.09 8.62
N PHE A 29 -7.42 31.83 8.99
CA PHE A 29 -8.36 30.95 8.28
C PHE A 29 -9.81 31.05 8.80
N GLY A 30 -9.99 31.50 10.04
CA GLY A 30 -11.28 31.60 10.71
C GLY A 30 -11.76 30.29 11.35
N ASP A 31 -12.79 30.38 12.19
CA ASP A 31 -13.35 29.25 12.95
C ASP A 31 -13.95 28.16 12.07
N GLU A 32 -14.40 28.53 10.87
CA GLU A 32 -14.88 27.60 9.86
C GLU A 32 -13.81 26.58 9.45
N GLU A 33 -12.53 26.93 9.56
CA GLU A 33 -11.44 25.99 9.27
C GLU A 33 -11.31 24.91 10.32
N LEU A 34 -11.49 25.23 11.61
CA LEU A 34 -11.54 24.22 12.67
C LEU A 34 -12.75 23.31 12.46
N ALA A 35 -13.90 23.88 12.15
CA ALA A 35 -15.11 23.11 11.83
C ALA A 35 -14.94 22.25 10.57
N ARG A 36 -14.16 22.71 9.58
CA ARG A 36 -13.82 21.93 8.40
C ARG A 36 -12.92 20.75 8.76
N LEU A 37 -11.85 20.97 9.51
CA LEU A 37 -10.95 19.90 9.98
C LEU A 37 -11.69 18.87 10.86
N GLY A 38 -12.68 19.31 11.63
CA GLY A 38 -13.53 18.44 12.46
C GLY A 38 -14.56 17.61 11.67
N ARG A 39 -14.71 17.87 10.36
CA ARG A 39 -15.59 17.09 9.47
C ARG A 39 -14.81 16.20 8.49
N ILE A 40 -13.48 16.28 8.49
CA ILE A 40 -12.65 15.49 7.59
C ILE A 40 -12.13 14.27 8.35
N ASP A 41 -12.57 13.11 7.91
CA ASP A 41 -12.03 11.82 8.35
C ASP A 41 -10.52 11.77 8.12
N HIS A 42 -9.75 11.43 9.16
CA HIS A 42 -8.30 11.36 9.07
C HIS A 42 -7.83 10.39 7.97
N LEU A 43 -8.43 9.19 7.95
CA LEU A 43 -8.13 8.12 7.01
C LEU A 43 -8.73 8.30 5.61
N GLY A 44 -9.50 9.38 5.38
CA GLY A 44 -10.10 9.68 4.09
C GLY A 44 -10.94 8.50 3.56
N ALA A 45 -10.69 8.08 2.32
CA ALA A 45 -11.52 7.06 1.69
C ALA A 45 -11.43 5.66 2.33
N ALA A 46 -10.51 5.39 3.26
CA ALA A 46 -10.49 4.11 3.98
C ALA A 46 -11.60 3.99 5.04
N THR A 47 -12.21 5.10 5.50
CA THR A 47 -13.27 5.06 6.53
C THR A 47 -14.55 4.37 6.05
N VAL A 48 -14.76 4.29 4.73
CA VAL A 48 -15.92 3.56 4.16
C VAL A 48 -15.76 2.04 4.25
N VAL A 49 -14.55 1.56 4.53
CA VAL A 49 -14.24 0.14 4.74
C VAL A 49 -14.26 -0.18 6.24
N PHE A 50 -13.68 0.70 7.05
CA PHE A 50 -13.55 0.50 8.50
C PHE A 50 -14.42 1.49 9.27
N SER A 51 -15.67 1.10 9.55
CA SER A 51 -16.65 1.95 10.25
C SER A 51 -16.24 2.33 11.69
N GLY A 52 -15.31 1.60 12.29
CA GLY A 52 -14.78 1.88 13.64
C GLY A 52 -13.74 2.99 13.70
N ILE A 53 -13.17 3.40 12.55
CA ILE A 53 -12.07 4.38 12.51
C ILE A 53 -12.60 5.72 12.00
N ASN A 54 -13.08 6.55 12.92
CA ASN A 54 -13.83 7.78 12.61
C ASN A 54 -13.24 9.06 13.21
N HIS A 55 -11.97 9.03 13.63
CA HIS A 55 -11.33 10.25 14.15
C HIS A 55 -11.01 11.23 13.01
N THR A 56 -11.04 12.50 13.38
CA THR A 56 -11.03 13.64 12.48
C THR A 56 -9.63 14.21 12.32
N ARG A 57 -9.43 14.99 11.26
CA ARG A 57 -8.20 15.77 11.08
C ARG A 57 -8.00 16.81 12.18
N LEU A 58 -9.08 17.33 12.77
CA LEU A 58 -8.96 18.23 13.91
C LEU A 58 -8.36 17.51 15.13
N GLU A 59 -8.83 16.31 15.48
CA GLU A 59 -8.24 15.52 16.57
C GLU A 59 -6.75 15.23 16.31
N TYR A 60 -6.39 14.91 15.06
CA TYR A 60 -5.00 14.72 14.65
C TYR A 60 -4.13 15.98 14.79
N VAL A 61 -4.66 17.16 14.47
CA VAL A 61 -3.95 18.44 14.70
C VAL A 61 -3.82 18.73 16.19
N LEU A 62 -4.89 18.55 16.95
CA LEU A 62 -4.92 18.87 18.37
C LEU A 62 -3.99 17.97 19.18
N ILE A 63 -3.88 16.67 18.86
CA ILE A 63 -2.91 15.79 19.53
C ILE A 63 -1.46 16.20 19.23
N GLN A 64 -1.16 16.63 18.00
CA GLN A 64 0.17 17.14 17.65
C GLN A 64 0.51 18.40 18.45
N CYS A 65 -0.44 19.33 18.56
CA CYS A 65 -0.28 20.54 19.36
C CYS A 65 -0.16 20.22 20.86
N ALA A 66 -0.92 19.24 21.37
CA ALA A 66 -0.86 18.78 22.75
C ALA A 66 0.51 18.16 23.07
N ILE A 67 1.02 17.29 22.20
CA ILE A 67 2.36 16.71 22.34
C ILE A 67 3.42 17.80 22.31
N ALA A 68 3.35 18.75 21.36
CA ALA A 68 4.30 19.87 21.29
C ALA A 68 4.31 20.69 22.59
N GLN A 69 3.13 20.99 23.14
CA GLN A 69 2.97 21.70 24.42
C GLN A 69 3.53 20.90 25.60
N LEU A 70 3.29 19.58 25.65
CA LEU A 70 3.80 18.71 26.71
C LEU A 70 5.32 18.57 26.66
N VAL A 71 5.90 18.41 25.47
CA VAL A 71 7.36 18.38 25.29
C VAL A 71 7.97 19.72 25.73
N ALA A 72 7.38 20.85 25.34
CA ALA A 72 7.85 22.16 25.77
C ALA A 72 7.79 22.35 27.30
N LYS A 73 6.74 21.83 27.95
CA LYS A 73 6.59 21.87 29.41
C LYS A 73 7.60 20.98 30.14
N LEU A 74 7.79 19.75 29.68
CA LEU A 74 8.70 18.78 30.31
C LEU A 74 10.18 19.19 30.17
N TYR A 75 10.52 19.93 29.11
CA TYR A 75 11.90 20.28 28.76
C TYR A 75 12.12 21.79 28.66
N LYS A 76 11.41 22.55 29.49
CA LYS A 76 11.49 24.02 29.52
C LYS A 76 12.92 24.53 29.67
N ASP A 77 13.73 23.86 30.49
CA ASP A 77 15.10 24.25 30.83
C ASP A 77 16.15 23.54 29.95
N ASN A 78 15.72 22.78 28.94
CA ASN A 78 16.62 22.09 28.04
C ASN A 78 17.17 23.06 26.97
N ALA A 79 18.40 23.53 27.17
CA ALA A 79 19.09 24.44 26.26
C ALA A 79 19.30 23.86 24.85
N GLU A 80 19.36 22.53 24.69
CA GLU A 80 19.55 21.90 23.38
C GLU A 80 18.29 21.93 22.51
N LEU A 81 17.12 21.77 23.14
CA LEU A 81 15.82 21.86 22.48
C LEU A 81 15.37 23.32 22.32
N ALA A 82 15.66 24.16 23.32
CA ALA A 82 15.40 25.60 23.32
C ALA A 82 13.98 25.98 22.85
N LEU A 83 12.97 25.20 23.26
CA LEU A 83 11.58 25.32 22.80
C LEU A 83 10.91 26.62 23.24
N ALA A 84 11.36 27.21 24.35
CA ALA A 84 10.89 28.51 24.82
C ALA A 84 11.51 29.71 24.07
N ASN A 85 12.62 29.49 23.35
CA ASN A 85 13.35 30.57 22.69
C ASN A 85 12.79 30.85 21.30
N SER A 86 12.89 32.09 20.84
CA SER A 86 12.46 32.50 19.50
C SER A 86 13.18 31.73 18.38
N VAL A 87 12.54 31.61 17.23
CA VAL A 87 13.05 30.89 16.07
C VAL A 87 13.11 31.80 14.86
N GLU A 88 14.28 31.91 14.26
CA GLU A 88 14.50 32.60 13.00
C GLU A 88 13.94 31.76 11.84
N ILE A 89 13.20 32.41 10.94
CA ILE A 89 12.60 31.77 9.76
C ILE A 89 13.25 32.36 8.52
N ASP A 90 13.93 31.52 7.72
CA ASP A 90 14.61 31.96 6.50
C ASP A 90 13.62 32.60 5.53
N GLY A 91 13.96 33.77 4.99
CA GLY A 91 13.09 34.54 4.07
C GLY A 91 11.97 35.34 4.74
N ALA A 92 11.80 35.23 6.07
CA ALA A 92 10.91 36.09 6.84
C ALA A 92 11.71 37.19 7.55
N SER A 93 11.15 38.40 7.61
CA SER A 93 11.71 39.51 8.41
C SER A 93 11.31 39.44 9.89
N GLN A 94 10.55 38.40 10.27
CA GLN A 94 9.98 38.20 11.60
C GLN A 94 10.47 36.86 12.15
N THR A 95 10.72 36.82 13.45
CA THR A 95 10.96 35.57 14.19
C THR A 95 9.63 34.99 14.68
N VAL A 96 9.61 33.68 14.90
CA VAL A 96 8.52 33.02 15.62
C VAL A 96 8.83 33.08 17.11
N SER A 97 7.82 33.40 17.91
CA SER A 97 7.97 33.63 19.34
C SER A 97 8.64 32.48 20.10
N SER A 98 8.40 31.23 19.71
CA SER A 98 9.04 30.06 20.33
C SER A 98 9.13 28.84 19.39
N GLY A 99 9.93 27.84 19.80
CA GLY A 99 9.98 26.54 19.12
C GLY A 99 8.67 25.76 19.24
N GLU A 100 8.00 25.84 20.40
CA GLU A 100 6.66 25.27 20.60
C GLU A 100 5.65 25.85 19.60
N GLU A 101 5.65 27.17 19.43
CA GLU A 101 4.73 27.84 18.51
C GLU A 101 5.02 27.49 17.06
N LEU A 102 6.29 27.35 16.68
CA LEU A 102 6.64 26.86 15.34
C LEU A 102 6.14 25.42 15.10
N LEU A 103 6.27 24.53 16.09
CA LEU A 103 5.78 23.14 15.99
C LEU A 103 4.26 23.11 15.81
N LYS A 104 3.50 23.91 16.58
CA LYS A 104 2.05 24.03 16.43
C LYS A 104 1.66 24.62 15.08
N CYS A 105 2.34 25.67 14.64
CA CYS A 105 2.13 26.25 13.30
C CYS A 105 2.36 25.21 12.21
N TRP A 106 3.41 24.39 12.30
CA TRP A 106 3.63 23.30 11.35
C TRP A 106 2.56 22.21 11.43
N ALA A 107 2.05 21.86 12.61
CA ALA A 107 0.93 20.92 12.74
C ALA A 107 -0.31 21.43 11.99
N ILE A 108 -0.67 22.70 12.18
CA ILE A 108 -1.81 23.34 11.52
C ILE A 108 -1.56 23.47 10.00
N LEU A 109 -0.45 24.10 9.59
CA LEU A 109 -0.09 24.32 8.17
C LEU A 109 0.03 23.03 7.36
N SER A 110 0.40 21.92 8.00
CA SER A 110 0.46 20.60 7.37
C SER A 110 -0.93 20.01 7.11
N ASN A 111 -1.96 20.42 7.84
CA ASN A 111 -3.30 19.83 7.76
C ASN A 111 -4.34 20.73 7.07
N ILE A 112 -4.15 22.05 7.01
CA ILE A 112 -5.02 22.94 6.23
C ILE A 112 -5.06 22.58 4.74
N GLY A 113 -4.01 21.95 4.23
CA GLY A 113 -3.91 21.54 2.83
C GLY A 113 -4.68 20.28 2.49
N HIS A 114 -5.14 19.51 3.49
CA HIS A 114 -5.90 18.29 3.26
C HIS A 114 -7.34 18.64 2.85
N PRO A 115 -7.79 18.29 1.63
CA PRO A 115 -9.19 18.38 1.25
C PRO A 115 -10.02 17.26 1.90
N ASN A 116 -11.34 17.28 1.69
CA ASN A 116 -12.18 16.15 2.07
C ASN A 116 -11.71 14.86 1.35
N TRP A 117 -11.75 13.73 2.05
CA TRP A 117 -11.14 12.46 1.65
C TRP A 117 -9.61 12.46 1.45
N THR A 118 -8.94 13.50 1.97
CA THR A 118 -7.50 13.58 2.23
C THR A 118 -6.63 13.13 1.04
N PHE A 119 -5.75 12.14 1.25
CA PHE A 119 -4.76 11.66 0.30
C PHE A 119 -5.37 11.22 -1.02
N THR A 120 -6.57 10.64 -1.02
CA THR A 120 -7.18 10.15 -2.26
C THR A 120 -7.66 11.30 -3.16
N THR A 121 -8.11 12.40 -2.57
CA THR A 121 -8.43 13.63 -3.33
C THR A 121 -7.18 14.32 -3.84
N GLU A 122 -6.10 14.32 -3.05
CA GLU A 122 -4.78 14.81 -3.49
C GLU A 122 -4.23 14.01 -4.67
N GLN A 123 -4.28 12.68 -4.61
CA GLN A 123 -3.90 11.79 -5.71
C GLN A 123 -4.75 12.05 -6.96
N ALA A 124 -6.05 12.26 -6.82
CA ALA A 124 -6.93 12.59 -7.94
C ALA A 124 -6.57 13.94 -8.60
N LEU A 125 -6.21 14.95 -7.80
CA LEU A 125 -5.74 16.24 -8.31
C LEU A 125 -4.41 16.10 -9.05
N LEU A 126 -3.44 15.37 -8.49
CA LEU A 126 -2.17 15.07 -9.17
C LEU A 126 -2.40 14.31 -10.48
N SER A 127 -3.23 13.26 -10.45
CA SER A 127 -3.59 12.46 -11.65
C SER A 127 -4.26 13.32 -12.72
N SER A 128 -5.05 14.32 -12.30
CA SER A 128 -5.66 15.29 -13.21
C SER A 128 -4.63 16.29 -13.77
N ALA A 129 -3.69 16.74 -12.95
CA ALA A 129 -2.62 17.66 -13.36
C ALA A 129 -1.66 17.02 -14.38
N MET A 130 -1.42 15.72 -14.28
CA MET A 130 -0.67 14.97 -15.31
C MET A 130 -1.36 15.00 -16.68
N LYS A 131 -2.69 15.15 -16.71
CA LYS A 131 -3.53 15.14 -17.92
C LYS A 131 -3.93 16.55 -18.39
N ASN A 132 -3.70 17.59 -17.60
CA ASN A 132 -4.10 18.96 -17.90
C ASN A 132 -3.04 19.97 -17.43
N THR A 133 -2.37 20.60 -18.40
CA THR A 133 -1.30 21.58 -18.15
C THR A 133 -1.78 22.83 -17.42
N GLY A 134 -3.02 23.27 -17.66
CA GLY A 134 -3.63 24.41 -16.96
C GLY A 134 -3.82 24.15 -15.47
N LEU A 135 -4.37 22.99 -15.11
CA LEU A 135 -4.54 22.55 -13.73
C LEU A 135 -3.18 22.38 -13.04
N ARG A 136 -2.21 21.77 -13.73
CA ARG A 136 -0.83 21.64 -13.24
C ARG A 136 -0.21 22.99 -12.91
N ASN A 137 -0.24 23.93 -13.86
CA ASN A 137 0.33 25.27 -13.66
C ASN A 137 -0.41 26.03 -12.54
N TRP A 138 -1.73 25.86 -12.45
CA TRP A 138 -2.51 26.44 -11.36
C TRP A 138 -2.08 25.90 -10.00
N LEU A 139 -1.93 24.58 -9.85
CA LEU A 139 -1.48 23.98 -8.58
C LEU A 139 -0.11 24.52 -8.15
N ILE A 140 0.83 24.65 -9.09
CA ILE A 140 2.18 25.18 -8.83
C ILE A 140 2.13 26.68 -8.47
N SER A 141 1.15 27.42 -8.97
CA SER A 141 1.07 28.89 -8.82
C SER A 141 0.88 29.39 -7.39
N GLY A 142 0.60 28.51 -6.42
CA GLY A 142 0.52 28.85 -4.99
C GLY A 142 1.86 29.23 -4.39
N ALA A 143 2.95 28.73 -4.97
CA ALA A 143 4.32 29.00 -4.60
C ALA A 143 4.84 30.26 -5.33
N VAL A 144 5.09 31.33 -4.57
CA VAL A 144 5.48 32.65 -5.11
C VAL A 144 7.00 32.74 -5.26
N GLU A 145 7.74 32.29 -4.25
CA GLU A 145 9.20 32.31 -4.24
C GLU A 145 9.75 31.25 -5.22
N LYS A 146 10.89 31.52 -5.89
CA LYS A 146 11.41 30.65 -6.96
C LYS A 146 11.69 29.23 -6.48
N ASP A 147 12.37 29.09 -5.35
CA ASP A 147 12.78 27.79 -4.81
C ASP A 147 11.60 26.92 -4.35
N ILE A 148 10.59 27.52 -3.72
CA ILE A 148 9.35 26.81 -3.35
C ILE A 148 8.48 26.52 -4.58
N ASN A 149 8.57 27.33 -5.65
CA ASN A 149 7.92 27.06 -6.93
C ASN A 149 8.55 25.85 -7.62
N ASP A 150 9.88 25.81 -7.68
CA ASP A 150 10.64 24.68 -8.23
C ASP A 150 10.35 23.39 -7.45
N TRP A 151 10.27 23.47 -6.12
CA TRP A 151 9.87 22.35 -5.27
C TRP A 151 8.40 21.93 -5.52
N ALA A 152 7.46 22.86 -5.59
CA ALA A 152 6.05 22.54 -5.86
C ALA A 152 5.87 21.90 -7.24
N ARG A 153 6.65 22.36 -8.23
CA ARG A 153 6.73 21.75 -9.55
C ARG A 153 7.22 20.31 -9.46
N GLN A 154 8.31 20.05 -8.73
CA GLN A 154 8.80 18.68 -8.51
C GLN A 154 7.72 17.79 -7.87
N VAL A 155 6.99 18.31 -6.87
CA VAL A 155 5.91 17.56 -6.22
C VAL A 155 4.82 17.17 -7.23
N VAL A 156 4.39 18.11 -8.09
CA VAL A 156 3.32 17.85 -9.05
C VAL A 156 3.79 16.98 -10.23
N GLU A 157 4.94 17.30 -10.82
CA GLU A 157 5.47 16.62 -12.00
C GLU A 157 5.99 15.20 -11.69
N ASN A 158 6.52 14.97 -10.48
CA ASN A 158 6.94 13.64 -10.03
C ASN A 158 5.85 12.88 -9.27
N TYR A 159 4.61 13.38 -9.23
CA TYR A 159 3.50 12.74 -8.53
C TYR A 159 3.85 12.41 -7.04
N ASP A 160 4.40 13.37 -6.29
CA ASP A 160 4.71 13.19 -4.87
C ASP A 160 3.47 13.48 -4.01
N ASP A 161 2.55 12.52 -3.99
CA ASP A 161 1.30 12.57 -3.22
C ASP A 161 1.52 12.86 -1.73
N ARG A 162 2.65 12.46 -1.15
CA ARG A 162 3.02 12.73 0.24
C ARG A 162 3.26 14.20 0.53
N ASN A 163 3.55 15.02 -0.48
CA ASN A 163 3.78 16.44 -0.33
C ASN A 163 2.70 17.29 -0.99
N ALA A 164 1.71 16.67 -1.65
CA ALA A 164 0.63 17.36 -2.35
C ALA A 164 -0.17 18.30 -1.43
N ARG A 165 -0.51 17.87 -0.20
CA ARG A 165 -1.16 18.76 0.79
C ARG A 165 -0.40 20.07 1.03
N HIS A 166 0.92 20.08 1.00
CA HIS A 166 1.68 21.30 1.25
C HIS A 166 1.60 22.27 0.06
N VAL A 167 1.50 21.75 -1.17
CA VAL A 167 1.17 22.56 -2.36
C VAL A 167 -0.23 23.16 -2.23
N LEU A 168 -1.20 22.37 -1.76
CA LEU A 168 -2.55 22.86 -1.48
C LEU A 168 -2.57 23.91 -0.36
N SER A 169 -1.79 23.75 0.71
CA SER A 169 -1.64 24.76 1.76
C SER A 169 -1.11 26.09 1.20
N LEU A 170 -0.14 26.05 0.28
CA LEU A 170 0.39 27.25 -0.38
C LEU A 170 -0.67 27.92 -1.27
N LEU A 171 -1.45 27.14 -2.02
CA LEU A 171 -2.58 27.67 -2.79
C LEU A 171 -3.64 28.31 -1.91
N ARG A 172 -3.98 27.68 -0.78
CA ARG A 172 -4.92 28.26 0.18
C ARG A 172 -4.40 29.56 0.76
N LEU A 173 -3.15 29.61 1.20
CA LEU A 173 -2.53 30.87 1.63
C LEU A 173 -2.53 31.92 0.52
N LYS A 174 -2.41 31.51 -0.76
CA LYS A 174 -2.49 32.42 -1.88
C LYS A 174 -3.88 33.05 -2.03
N GLU A 175 -4.91 32.23 -2.01
CA GLU A 175 -6.29 32.63 -2.33
C GLU A 175 -7.04 33.22 -1.12
N GLU A 176 -6.79 32.73 0.09
CA GLU A 176 -7.40 33.24 1.31
C GLU A 176 -6.77 34.58 1.70
N ARG A 177 -7.62 35.58 1.99
CA ARG A 177 -7.25 36.92 2.47
C ARG A 177 -6.00 37.48 1.76
N PRO A 178 -6.09 37.77 0.45
CA PRO A 178 -4.92 37.99 -0.40
C PRO A 178 -4.00 39.13 0.04
N ASN A 179 -4.54 40.13 0.76
CA ASN A 179 -3.84 41.33 1.22
C ASN A 179 -3.36 41.24 2.68
N ASP A 180 -3.57 40.11 3.38
CA ASP A 180 -3.16 39.98 4.78
C ASP A 180 -1.63 39.80 4.88
N PRO A 181 -0.92 40.67 5.63
CA PRO A 181 0.53 40.68 5.70
C PRO A 181 1.11 39.41 6.34
N ARG A 182 0.36 38.71 7.19
CA ARG A 182 0.81 37.50 7.91
C ARG A 182 1.10 36.33 6.96
N LYS A 183 0.47 36.33 5.79
CA LYS A 183 0.64 35.33 4.74
C LYS A 183 2.10 35.09 4.35
N LYS A 184 2.95 36.14 4.36
CA LYS A 184 4.38 36.00 4.07
C LYS A 184 5.04 35.07 5.09
N LEU A 185 4.83 35.32 6.38
CA LEU A 185 5.39 34.49 7.45
C LEU A 185 4.91 33.03 7.32
N PHE A 186 3.61 32.80 7.11
CA PHE A 186 3.06 31.44 6.99
C PHE A 186 3.60 30.66 5.79
N ARG A 187 3.77 31.32 4.63
CA ARG A 187 4.44 30.70 3.47
C ARG A 187 5.89 30.34 3.78
N GLN A 188 6.62 31.24 4.46
CA GLN A 188 8.00 30.98 4.85
C GLN A 188 8.11 29.84 5.87
N MET A 189 7.14 29.68 6.78
CA MET A 189 7.08 28.50 7.66
C MET A 189 6.93 27.19 6.87
N ILE A 190 6.06 27.15 5.84
CA ILE A 190 5.96 25.98 4.94
C ILE A 190 7.29 25.78 4.20
N ARG A 191 7.87 26.83 3.62
CA ARG A 191 9.16 26.79 2.91
C ARG A 191 10.25 26.16 3.77
N ASN A 192 10.39 26.65 5.01
CA ASN A 192 11.36 26.17 5.98
C ASN A 192 11.09 24.71 6.42
N ARG A 193 9.85 24.22 6.30
CA ARG A 193 9.48 22.83 6.60
C ARG A 193 9.80 21.84 5.48
N VAL A 194 9.66 22.26 4.22
CA VAL A 194 9.70 21.35 3.06
C VAL A 194 11.03 21.37 2.30
N LEU A 195 11.70 22.52 2.21
CA LEU A 195 12.97 22.65 1.47
C LEU A 195 14.16 22.06 2.25
N ASN A 196 15.32 21.90 1.62
CA ASN A 196 16.52 21.42 2.30
C ASN A 196 17.12 22.51 3.22
N PRO A 197 17.34 22.26 4.53
CA PRO A 197 17.95 23.24 5.42
C PRO A 197 19.30 23.81 4.99
N SER A 198 20.06 23.08 4.16
CA SER A 198 21.35 23.54 3.66
C SER A 198 21.24 24.74 2.71
N THR A 199 20.04 25.01 2.14
CA THR A 199 19.81 26.13 1.21
C THR A 199 19.37 27.41 1.92
N PHE A 200 19.22 27.40 3.25
CA PHE A 200 18.69 28.54 4.01
C PHE A 200 19.80 29.54 4.37
N ASN A 201 19.50 30.83 4.20
CA ASN A 201 20.39 31.93 4.52
C ASN A 201 20.02 32.53 5.90
N LEU A 202 20.23 31.72 6.94
CA LEU A 202 19.99 32.12 8.33
C LEU A 202 21.21 32.88 8.89
N MET A 203 20.96 33.85 9.77
CA MET A 203 21.98 34.72 10.36
C MET A 203 23.07 33.97 11.12
N SER A 204 22.76 32.81 11.71
CA SER A 204 23.73 32.02 12.47
C SER A 204 23.66 30.51 12.18
N PRO A 205 24.79 29.78 12.27
CA PRO A 205 24.79 28.31 12.25
C PRO A 205 23.90 27.70 13.34
N ALA A 206 23.81 28.35 14.50
CA ALA A 206 22.97 27.92 15.62
C ALA A 206 21.47 27.96 15.26
N SER A 207 21.01 29.03 14.59
CA SER A 207 19.63 29.14 14.08
C SER A 207 19.29 27.98 13.14
N ARG A 208 20.21 27.63 12.23
CA ARG A 208 20.04 26.51 11.29
C ARG A 208 19.94 25.17 12.03
N ILE A 209 20.83 24.90 12.98
CA ILE A 209 20.83 23.68 13.78
C ILE A 209 19.50 23.55 14.55
N LYS A 210 19.04 24.64 15.17
CA LYS A 210 17.76 24.69 15.89
C LYS A 210 16.59 24.35 14.96
N LEU A 211 16.52 24.96 13.78
CA LEU A 211 15.46 24.69 12.82
C LEU A 211 15.47 23.22 12.34
N VAL A 212 16.64 22.64 12.09
CA VAL A 212 16.80 21.22 11.73
C VAL A 212 16.26 20.31 12.83
N ARG A 213 16.62 20.60 14.10
CA ARG A 213 16.13 19.85 15.27
C ARG A 213 14.61 19.92 15.38
N LEU A 214 14.03 21.12 15.28
CA LEU A 214 12.57 21.31 15.32
C LEU A 214 11.86 20.57 14.17
N ARG A 215 12.44 20.51 12.97
CA ARG A 215 11.89 19.73 11.85
C ARG A 215 11.94 18.22 12.10
N SER A 216 12.97 17.75 12.79
CA SER A 216 13.06 16.35 13.22
C SER A 216 11.98 16.05 14.26
N LEU A 217 11.90 16.88 15.30
CA LEU A 217 10.90 16.77 16.35
C LEU A 217 9.47 16.84 15.80
N SER A 218 9.18 17.74 14.85
CA SER A 218 7.88 17.81 14.17
C SER A 218 7.51 16.51 13.46
N ARG A 219 8.45 15.85 12.75
CA ARG A 219 8.20 14.55 12.11
C ARG A 219 7.92 13.46 13.14
N ASN A 220 8.66 13.48 14.24
CA ASN A 220 8.51 12.51 15.31
C ASN A 220 7.18 12.67 16.04
N ILE A 221 6.74 13.91 16.29
CA ILE A 221 5.42 14.21 16.83
C ILE A 221 4.33 13.72 15.87
N GLN A 222 4.47 13.92 14.55
CA GLN A 222 3.53 13.42 13.55
C GLN A 222 3.43 11.88 13.57
N LEU A 223 4.58 11.19 13.61
CA LEU A 223 4.63 9.73 13.69
C LEU A 223 4.01 9.21 14.98
N LEU A 224 4.36 9.80 16.13
CA LEU A 224 3.79 9.46 17.42
C LEU A 224 2.28 9.66 17.45
N SER A 225 1.79 10.77 16.90
CA SER A 225 0.36 11.09 16.82
C SER A 225 -0.40 10.08 15.97
N MET A 226 0.18 9.67 14.84
CA MET A 226 -0.39 8.66 13.94
C MET A 226 -0.49 7.32 14.69
N VAL A 227 0.61 6.82 15.23
CA VAL A 227 0.60 5.55 15.99
C VAL A 227 -0.39 5.61 17.17
N ALA A 228 -0.45 6.71 17.91
CA ALA A 228 -1.34 6.83 19.06
C ALA A 228 -2.83 6.85 18.66
N LEU A 229 -3.22 7.69 17.69
CA LEU A 229 -4.62 7.82 17.28
C LEU A 229 -5.09 6.64 16.42
N ASP A 230 -4.34 6.30 15.39
CA ASP A 230 -4.74 5.28 14.43
C ASP A 230 -4.78 3.90 15.08
N ALA A 231 -3.85 3.58 15.99
CA ALA A 231 -3.93 2.35 16.74
C ALA A 231 -5.15 2.35 17.67
N TYR A 232 -5.40 3.43 18.41
CA TYR A 232 -6.52 3.53 19.34
C TYR A 232 -7.88 3.29 18.66
N HIS A 233 -8.08 3.88 17.48
CA HIS A 233 -9.34 3.79 16.74
C HIS A 233 -9.45 2.55 15.84
N SER A 234 -8.35 1.83 15.57
CA SER A 234 -8.37 0.62 14.75
C SER A 234 -8.46 -0.65 15.60
N HIS A 235 -8.64 -1.79 14.91
CA HIS A 235 -8.52 -3.12 15.50
C HIS A 235 -7.08 -3.51 15.84
N SER A 236 -6.14 -2.55 15.82
CA SER A 236 -4.76 -2.81 16.21
C SER A 236 -4.68 -3.42 17.59
N PRO A 237 -3.89 -4.49 17.82
CA PRO A 237 -3.59 -4.94 19.17
C PRO A 237 -2.58 -4.03 19.87
N VAL A 238 -1.90 -3.14 19.12
CA VAL A 238 -0.91 -2.21 19.67
C VAL A 238 -1.63 -1.06 20.35
N ARG A 239 -1.30 -0.79 21.60
CA ARG A 239 -1.75 0.40 22.35
C ARG A 239 -0.53 1.09 22.91
N LEU A 240 -0.39 2.38 22.59
CA LEU A 240 0.74 3.19 23.03
C LEU A 240 0.32 4.07 24.22
N GLU A 241 1.04 3.95 25.32
CA GLU A 241 0.91 4.90 26.42
C GLU A 241 1.62 6.21 26.06
N LEU A 242 0.84 7.28 25.88
CA LEU A 242 1.38 8.49 25.26
C LEU A 242 2.34 9.25 26.17
N LEU A 243 2.10 9.31 27.48
CA LEU A 243 2.98 10.07 28.40
C LEU A 243 4.41 9.51 28.45
N PRO A 244 4.64 8.19 28.67
CA PRO A 244 5.98 7.61 28.55
C PRO A 244 6.59 7.83 27.16
N ALA A 245 5.79 7.69 26.10
CA ALA A 245 6.26 7.92 24.73
C ALA A 245 6.69 9.38 24.47
N ILE A 246 6.04 10.36 25.09
CA ILE A 246 6.42 11.78 25.04
C ILE A 246 7.73 12.03 25.79
N GLN A 247 7.93 11.39 26.94
CA GLN A 247 9.19 11.47 27.69
C GLN A 247 10.34 10.90 26.85
N GLU A 248 10.17 9.70 26.30
CA GLU A 248 11.15 9.07 25.40
C GLU A 248 11.41 9.91 24.13
N LEU A 249 10.37 10.48 23.52
CA LEU A 249 10.49 11.39 22.38
C LEU A 249 11.44 12.55 22.69
N ALA A 250 11.33 13.14 23.88
CA ALA A 250 12.10 14.31 24.22
C ALA A 250 13.51 13.99 24.73
N GLU A 251 13.69 12.90 25.48
CA GLU A 251 15.02 12.36 25.80
C GLU A 251 15.79 11.94 24.53
N SER A 252 15.09 11.39 23.55
CA SER A 252 15.71 10.97 22.30
C SER A 252 16.27 12.16 21.52
N ALA A 253 15.61 13.32 21.58
CA ALA A 253 16.04 14.51 20.85
C ALA A 253 17.42 15.05 21.30
N THR A 254 17.91 14.64 22.47
CA THR A 254 19.25 14.95 23.00
C THR A 254 20.25 13.80 22.88
N HIS A 255 19.80 12.52 22.82
CA HIS A 255 20.68 11.34 22.79
C HIS A 255 20.49 10.44 21.55
N THR A 256 21.50 10.40 20.67
CA THR A 256 21.42 9.74 19.35
C THR A 256 21.26 8.22 19.34
N SER A 257 21.68 7.49 20.38
CA SER A 257 21.61 6.02 20.41
C SER A 257 20.25 5.48 20.86
N ARG A 258 19.69 6.01 21.97
CA ARG A 258 18.32 5.67 22.44
C ARG A 258 17.26 6.05 21.43
N LEU A 259 17.50 7.16 20.71
CA LEU A 259 16.66 7.66 19.62
C LEU A 259 16.37 6.56 18.59
N LYS A 260 17.37 5.77 18.19
CA LYS A 260 17.15 4.72 17.18
C LYS A 260 16.19 3.63 17.66
N ARG A 261 16.23 3.21 18.94
CA ARG A 261 15.41 2.09 19.41
C ARG A 261 13.92 2.44 19.50
N PHE A 262 13.60 3.57 20.14
CA PHE A 262 12.20 4.03 20.27
C PHE A 262 11.58 4.30 18.90
N PHE A 263 12.31 4.99 18.01
CA PHE A 263 11.80 5.25 16.67
C PHE A 263 11.66 3.99 15.82
N ASN A 264 12.54 3.00 15.95
CA ASN A 264 12.35 1.73 15.27
C ASN A 264 11.05 1.03 15.70
N VAL A 265 10.68 1.11 16.99
CA VAL A 265 9.40 0.57 17.48
C VAL A 265 8.21 1.34 16.91
N LEU A 266 8.27 2.68 16.92
CA LEU A 266 7.22 3.51 16.32
C LEU A 266 7.08 3.30 14.82
N GLU A 267 8.19 3.23 14.07
CA GLU A 267 8.20 2.94 12.64
C GLU A 267 7.67 1.53 12.36
N SER A 268 7.99 0.54 13.19
CA SER A 268 7.45 -0.82 13.05
C SER A 268 5.93 -0.83 13.29
N ALA A 269 5.46 -0.16 14.34
CA ALA A 269 4.03 -0.03 14.63
C ALA A 269 3.30 0.72 13.51
N ALA A 270 3.90 1.80 13.00
CA ALA A 270 3.40 2.54 11.85
C ALA A 270 3.35 1.70 10.57
N GLY A 271 4.36 0.85 10.34
CA GLY A 271 4.38 -0.08 9.22
C GLY A 271 3.25 -1.10 9.30
N TRP A 272 3.04 -1.68 10.48
CA TRP A 272 1.92 -2.59 10.71
C TRP A 272 0.57 -1.89 10.51
N LEU A 273 0.38 -0.70 11.09
CA LEU A 273 -0.86 0.09 10.90
C LEU A 273 -1.07 0.47 9.43
N ALA A 274 0.01 0.82 8.72
CA ALA A 274 -0.04 1.09 7.29
C ALA A 274 -0.58 -0.11 6.51
N ASP A 275 -0.09 -1.32 6.76
CA ASP A 275 -0.51 -2.53 6.06
C ASP A 275 -1.96 -2.92 6.38
N GLU A 276 -2.34 -2.81 7.65
CA GLU A 276 -3.64 -3.27 8.18
C GLU A 276 -4.80 -2.31 7.93
N VAL A 277 -4.51 -1.02 7.84
CA VAL A 277 -5.56 0.02 7.76
C VAL A 277 -5.48 0.76 6.43
N TYR A 278 -4.38 1.44 6.16
CA TYR A 278 -4.28 2.37 5.02
C TYR A 278 -4.15 1.64 3.70
N LEU A 279 -3.34 0.58 3.72
CA LEU A 279 -3.01 -0.24 2.60
C LEU A 279 -3.79 -1.54 2.63
N HIS A 280 -4.78 -1.74 3.49
CA HIS A 280 -5.61 -2.95 3.42
C HIS A 280 -6.22 -3.10 2.00
N PRO A 281 -6.30 -4.32 1.41
CA PRO A 281 -6.73 -4.48 0.01
C PRO A 281 -8.08 -3.84 -0.30
N GLN A 282 -9.04 -3.90 0.64
CA GLN A 282 -10.35 -3.25 0.48
C GLN A 282 -10.25 -1.72 0.56
N ALA A 283 -9.39 -1.17 1.42
CA ALA A 283 -9.16 0.26 1.53
C ALA A 283 -8.51 0.81 0.24
N VAL A 284 -7.49 0.10 -0.27
CA VAL A 284 -6.87 0.42 -1.57
C VAL A 284 -7.90 0.36 -2.70
N ALA A 285 -8.79 -0.64 -2.71
CA ALA A 285 -9.86 -0.73 -3.69
C ALA A 285 -10.81 0.48 -3.65
N ALA A 286 -11.26 0.88 -2.45
CA ALA A 286 -12.13 2.03 -2.25
C ALA A 286 -11.44 3.36 -2.65
N GLN A 287 -10.17 3.52 -2.25
CA GLN A 287 -9.34 4.67 -2.62
C GLN A 287 -9.17 4.75 -4.14
N ARG A 288 -8.81 3.66 -4.80
CA ARG A 288 -8.60 3.62 -6.25
C ARG A 288 -9.88 3.90 -7.03
N ALA A 289 -11.02 3.36 -6.58
CA ALA A 289 -12.32 3.63 -7.18
C ALA A 289 -12.66 5.13 -7.11
N TYR A 290 -12.47 5.73 -5.94
CA TYR A 290 -12.63 7.16 -5.75
C TYR A 290 -11.68 7.96 -6.65
N GLU A 291 -10.38 7.64 -6.67
CA GLU A 291 -9.36 8.36 -7.44
C GLU A 291 -9.72 8.46 -8.93
N ILE A 292 -10.17 7.35 -9.53
CA ILE A 292 -10.55 7.29 -10.94
C ILE A 292 -11.73 8.23 -11.23
N ARG A 293 -12.79 8.15 -10.42
CA ARG A 293 -13.98 9.00 -10.57
C ARG A 293 -13.65 10.47 -10.31
N ALA A 294 -12.91 10.73 -9.24
CA ALA A 294 -12.48 12.06 -8.82
C ALA A 294 -11.62 12.73 -9.88
N THR A 295 -10.69 12.01 -10.51
CA THR A 295 -9.85 12.52 -11.60
C THR A 295 -10.69 13.03 -12.77
N ARG A 296 -11.69 12.25 -13.22
CA ARG A 296 -12.61 12.68 -14.29
C ARG A 296 -13.39 13.93 -13.91
N LYS A 297 -13.91 13.96 -12.68
CA LYS A 297 -14.71 15.09 -12.16
C LYS A 297 -13.87 16.35 -11.96
N ALA A 298 -12.63 16.22 -11.48
CA ALA A 298 -11.67 17.31 -11.32
C ALA A 298 -11.37 17.96 -12.67
N LEU A 299 -11.03 17.16 -13.69
CA LEU A 299 -10.80 17.66 -15.05
C LEU A 299 -12.02 18.39 -15.62
N ARG A 300 -13.21 17.82 -15.47
CA ARG A 300 -14.46 18.46 -15.94
C ARG A 300 -14.72 19.79 -15.22
N ARG A 301 -14.65 19.81 -13.88
CA ARG A 301 -14.90 21.01 -13.07
C ARG A 301 -13.87 22.09 -13.33
N PHE A 302 -12.58 21.75 -13.44
CA PHE A 302 -11.54 22.74 -13.72
C PHE A 302 -11.66 23.32 -15.15
N LYS A 303 -12.12 22.55 -16.14
CA LYS A 303 -12.41 23.11 -17.47
C LYS A 303 -13.57 24.12 -17.45
N LEU A 304 -14.56 23.91 -16.58
CA LEU A 304 -15.72 24.79 -16.45
C LEU A 304 -15.46 26.02 -15.57
N HIS A 305 -14.59 25.89 -14.56
CA HIS A 305 -14.38 26.87 -13.50
C HIS A 305 -12.89 27.14 -13.22
N GLY A 306 -12.04 27.04 -14.25
CA GLY A 306 -10.58 27.22 -14.10
C GLY A 306 -10.03 28.39 -14.89
N SER A 307 -10.88 29.20 -15.51
CA SER A 307 -10.48 30.23 -16.47
C SER A 307 -10.08 31.51 -15.75
N THR A 308 -10.88 31.95 -14.77
CA THR A 308 -10.64 33.17 -13.99
C THR A 308 -10.07 32.89 -12.60
N ARG A 309 -9.65 33.93 -11.89
CA ARG A 309 -9.14 33.80 -10.51
C ARG A 309 -10.27 33.42 -9.55
N GLU A 310 -11.43 34.05 -9.71
CA GLU A 310 -12.62 33.86 -8.89
C GLU A 310 -13.14 32.43 -9.01
N GLU A 311 -13.24 31.92 -10.23
CA GLU A 311 -13.64 30.53 -10.47
C GLU A 311 -12.64 29.52 -9.88
N ARG A 312 -11.33 29.79 -9.98
CA ARG A 312 -10.28 28.95 -9.36
C ARG A 312 -10.37 28.94 -7.83
N SER A 313 -10.67 30.09 -7.23
CA SER A 313 -10.90 30.20 -5.78
C SER A 313 -12.13 29.39 -5.37
N GLN A 314 -13.22 29.48 -6.13
CA GLN A 314 -14.43 28.68 -5.91
C GLN A 314 -14.17 27.17 -6.10
N PHE A 315 -13.40 26.79 -7.12
CA PHE A 315 -12.96 25.42 -7.34
C PHE A 315 -12.17 24.89 -6.14
N LEU A 316 -11.18 25.65 -5.65
CA LEU A 316 -10.42 25.28 -4.47
C LEU A 316 -11.31 25.10 -3.25
N LYS A 317 -12.20 26.07 -2.95
CA LYS A 317 -13.14 25.97 -1.82
C LYS A 317 -14.02 24.73 -1.90
N SER A 318 -14.60 24.43 -3.06
CA SER A 318 -15.41 23.22 -3.25
C SER A 318 -14.58 21.94 -3.06
N VAL A 319 -13.35 21.90 -3.56
CA VAL A 319 -12.48 20.73 -3.37
C VAL A 319 -12.09 20.55 -1.90
N MET A 320 -11.79 21.64 -1.19
CA MET A 320 -11.42 21.58 0.23
C MET A 320 -12.58 21.13 1.13
N ALA A 321 -13.81 21.48 0.78
CA ALA A 321 -15.02 21.13 1.54
C ALA A 321 -15.60 19.76 1.17
N ASP A 322 -15.74 19.47 -0.13
CA ASP A 322 -16.53 18.33 -0.63
C ASP A 322 -15.68 17.26 -1.33
N GLY A 323 -14.40 17.57 -1.60
CA GLY A 323 -13.58 16.78 -2.51
C GLY A 323 -14.25 16.65 -3.87
N PHE A 324 -14.42 15.40 -4.33
CA PHE A 324 -15.10 15.09 -5.59
C PHE A 324 -16.31 14.16 -5.40
N GLY A 325 -16.93 14.16 -4.22
CA GLY A 325 -18.07 13.30 -3.85
C GLY A 325 -17.68 12.28 -2.77
N GLN A 326 -18.53 11.32 -2.45
CA GLN A 326 -18.26 10.35 -1.39
C GLN A 326 -17.59 9.07 -1.95
N PRO A 327 -16.55 8.51 -1.31
CA PRO A 327 -16.01 7.19 -1.62
C PRO A 327 -17.02 6.08 -1.35
N LYS A 328 -16.86 4.94 -2.01
CA LYS A 328 -17.75 3.77 -1.87
C LYS A 328 -16.89 2.51 -1.83
N ALA A 329 -17.14 1.64 -0.86
CA ALA A 329 -16.38 0.40 -0.69
C ALA A 329 -16.64 -0.64 -1.81
N SER A 330 -17.81 -0.63 -2.42
CA SER A 330 -18.27 -1.71 -3.32
C SER A 330 -17.96 -1.50 -4.81
N GLU A 331 -17.35 -0.38 -5.20
CA GLU A 331 -17.11 -0.07 -6.61
C GLU A 331 -15.98 -0.90 -7.23
N LEU A 332 -14.98 -1.26 -6.42
CA LEU A 332 -13.91 -2.18 -6.77
C LEU A 332 -13.70 -3.18 -5.63
N LYS A 333 -13.34 -4.41 -5.98
CA LYS A 333 -12.91 -5.44 -5.03
C LYS A 333 -11.46 -5.85 -5.31
N PRO A 334 -10.69 -6.21 -4.28
CA PRO A 334 -9.37 -6.81 -4.49
C PRO A 334 -9.53 -8.16 -5.18
N LEU A 335 -8.76 -8.36 -6.25
CA LEU A 335 -8.61 -9.64 -6.93
C LEU A 335 -7.47 -10.41 -6.26
N VAL A 336 -6.25 -9.86 -6.36
CA VAL A 336 -5.01 -10.42 -5.82
C VAL A 336 -4.08 -9.29 -5.44
N ARG A 337 -3.33 -9.49 -4.36
CA ARG A 337 -2.24 -8.62 -3.92
C ARG A 337 -0.92 -9.37 -4.03
N LEU A 338 0.09 -8.71 -4.57
CA LEU A 338 1.48 -9.14 -4.51
C LEU A 338 2.28 -8.22 -3.60
N SER A 339 2.93 -8.80 -2.59
CA SER A 339 3.77 -8.05 -1.64
C SER A 339 5.25 -8.18 -1.94
N PHE A 340 5.92 -7.06 -2.17
CA PHE A 340 7.36 -7.02 -2.42
C PHE A 340 8.09 -6.39 -1.24
N THR A 341 8.71 -7.23 -0.41
CA THR A 341 9.59 -6.77 0.67
C THR A 341 10.89 -6.25 0.07
N SER A 342 11.29 -5.02 0.42
CA SER A 342 12.43 -4.23 -0.08
C SER A 342 12.13 -3.23 -1.22
N PHE A 343 12.65 -2.01 -1.03
CA PHE A 343 12.27 -0.76 -1.71
C PHE A 343 12.52 -0.77 -3.22
N PRO A 344 11.61 -0.15 -4.00
CA PRO A 344 10.79 -0.87 -4.96
C PRO A 344 11.62 -1.89 -5.75
N PRO A 345 11.15 -3.14 -5.88
CA PRO A 345 11.85 -4.10 -6.73
C PRO A 345 12.07 -3.47 -8.09
N ARG A 346 13.29 -3.58 -8.63
CA ARG A 346 13.66 -2.99 -9.93
C ARG A 346 12.67 -3.35 -11.04
N MET A 347 12.02 -4.50 -10.87
CA MET A 347 10.86 -5.00 -11.60
C MET A 347 9.73 -3.97 -11.82
N LEU A 348 9.52 -3.03 -10.89
CA LEU A 348 8.51 -1.98 -10.98
C LEU A 348 9.02 -0.69 -11.64
N GLY A 349 10.30 -0.63 -12.04
CA GLY A 349 10.93 0.54 -12.64
C GLY A 349 11.16 1.71 -11.67
N GLY A 350 11.95 2.68 -12.11
CA GLY A 350 12.28 3.90 -11.36
C GLY A 350 11.25 5.03 -11.46
N ASP A 351 10.14 4.80 -12.19
CA ASP A 351 9.13 5.83 -12.43
C ASP A 351 8.31 6.13 -11.17
N HIS A 352 7.75 7.34 -11.11
CA HIS A 352 6.82 7.69 -10.04
C HIS A 352 5.53 6.85 -10.08
N ARG A 353 4.79 6.82 -8.96
CA ARG A 353 3.61 5.96 -8.75
C ARG A 353 2.62 5.99 -9.93
N HIS A 354 2.21 7.18 -10.38
CA HIS A 354 1.24 7.31 -11.48
C HIS A 354 1.69 6.62 -12.78
N SER A 355 2.94 6.81 -13.19
CA SER A 355 3.48 6.16 -14.40
C SER A 355 3.57 4.64 -14.25
N ARG A 356 3.96 4.16 -13.06
CA ARG A 356 3.93 2.72 -12.74
C ARG A 356 2.51 2.15 -12.85
N VAL A 357 1.53 2.83 -12.26
CA VAL A 357 0.12 2.44 -12.30
C VAL A 357 -0.42 2.44 -13.74
N GLU A 358 -0.19 3.49 -14.52
CA GLU A 358 -0.65 3.55 -15.93
C GLU A 358 0.02 2.48 -16.80
N ARG A 359 1.32 2.20 -16.61
CA ARG A 359 1.99 1.10 -17.31
C ARG A 359 1.41 -0.26 -16.93
N LEU A 360 1.29 -0.57 -15.65
CA LEU A 360 0.76 -1.85 -15.20
C LEU A 360 -0.72 -2.04 -15.55
N ASN A 361 -1.52 -0.97 -15.59
CA ASN A 361 -2.88 -1.05 -16.12
C ASN A 361 -2.90 -1.46 -17.61
N LYS A 362 -1.90 -1.07 -18.41
CA LYS A 362 -1.78 -1.53 -19.81
C LYS A 362 -1.30 -2.98 -19.93
N GLU A 363 -0.39 -3.39 -19.04
CA GLU A 363 0.23 -4.72 -19.08
C GLU A 363 -0.66 -5.81 -18.46
N ILE A 364 -1.32 -5.52 -17.34
CA ILE A 364 -2.12 -6.46 -16.55
C ILE A 364 -3.62 -6.17 -16.72
N GLY A 365 -4.02 -4.90 -16.65
CA GLY A 365 -5.42 -4.44 -16.75
C GLY A 365 -5.98 -4.44 -18.19
N VAL A 366 -5.67 -5.47 -18.97
CA VAL A 366 -6.06 -5.57 -20.39
C VAL A 366 -7.58 -5.53 -20.58
N ASN A 367 -8.33 -5.98 -19.58
CA ASN A 367 -9.78 -5.84 -19.52
C ASN A 367 -10.18 -4.53 -18.79
N PRO A 368 -11.15 -3.76 -19.31
CA PRO A 368 -11.60 -2.50 -18.69
C PRO A 368 -12.16 -2.66 -17.27
N ASN A 369 -12.56 -3.88 -16.87
CA ASN A 369 -13.11 -4.19 -15.56
C ASN A 369 -12.08 -4.65 -14.54
N SER A 370 -10.80 -4.72 -14.93
CA SER A 370 -9.66 -5.01 -14.07
C SER A 370 -8.72 -3.82 -14.05
N LEU A 371 -8.25 -3.46 -12.86
CA LEU A 371 -7.41 -2.30 -12.62
C LEU A 371 -6.23 -2.69 -11.75
N VAL A 372 -5.13 -1.94 -11.86
CA VAL A 372 -3.96 -2.10 -11.01
C VAL A 372 -3.78 -0.87 -10.14
N CYS A 373 -3.38 -1.10 -8.89
CA CYS A 373 -2.86 -0.11 -7.97
C CYS A 373 -1.43 -0.49 -7.53
N VAL A 374 -0.61 0.51 -7.24
CA VAL A 374 0.74 0.33 -6.69
C VAL A 374 0.91 1.29 -5.54
N ASP A 375 1.11 0.76 -4.35
CA ASP A 375 1.28 1.55 -3.15
C ASP A 375 2.50 1.09 -2.35
N ASN A 376 3.15 2.03 -1.67
CA ASN A 376 4.37 1.77 -0.92
C ASN A 376 4.08 1.95 0.57
N ASN A 377 4.40 0.95 1.38
CA ASN A 377 4.57 1.15 2.81
C ASN A 377 5.99 1.67 3.08
N LEU A 378 6.10 2.94 3.43
CA LEU A 378 7.40 3.58 3.66
C LEU A 378 8.10 3.09 4.92
N PHE A 379 7.33 2.61 5.90
CA PHE A 379 7.85 2.18 7.19
C PHE A 379 8.39 0.74 7.09
N SER A 380 7.63 -0.18 6.50
CA SER A 380 8.10 -1.56 6.25
C SER A 380 8.98 -1.68 5.01
N ARG A 381 9.05 -0.60 4.19
CA ARG A 381 9.73 -0.57 2.88
C ARG A 381 9.21 -1.63 1.91
N SER A 382 7.93 -1.97 2.04
CA SER A 382 7.24 -2.91 1.17
C SER A 382 6.52 -2.15 0.05
N THR A 383 6.42 -2.78 -1.11
CA THR A 383 5.59 -2.30 -2.21
C THR A 383 4.50 -3.31 -2.49
N PHE A 384 3.26 -2.86 -2.62
CA PHE A 384 2.12 -3.70 -2.96
C PHE A 384 1.70 -3.44 -4.40
N VAL A 385 1.43 -4.51 -5.13
CA VAL A 385 0.74 -4.46 -6.41
C VAL A 385 -0.60 -5.13 -6.23
N ASP A 386 -1.65 -4.32 -6.25
CA ASP A 386 -3.03 -4.79 -6.14
C ASP A 386 -3.66 -4.85 -7.51
N VAL A 387 -4.14 -6.03 -7.89
CA VAL A 387 -5.09 -6.17 -9.00
C VAL A 387 -6.48 -6.10 -8.41
N LEU A 388 -7.32 -5.25 -8.97
CA LEU A 388 -8.66 -4.93 -8.53
C LEU A 388 -9.65 -5.24 -9.66
N TYR A 389 -10.90 -5.51 -9.33
CA TYR A 389 -11.93 -5.74 -10.33
C TYR A 389 -13.28 -5.11 -9.97
N ARG A 390 -14.12 -4.90 -10.98
CA ARG A 390 -15.54 -4.55 -10.79
C ARG A 390 -16.37 -5.82 -10.60
N PRO A 391 -17.01 -6.03 -9.44
CA PRO A 391 -17.62 -7.31 -9.09
C PRO A 391 -18.76 -7.76 -10.01
N ASN A 392 -19.49 -6.82 -10.61
CA ASN A 392 -20.67 -7.13 -11.44
C ASN A 392 -20.35 -7.20 -12.95
N ASP A 393 -19.14 -6.83 -13.36
CA ASP A 393 -18.79 -6.66 -14.78
C ASP A 393 -17.74 -7.68 -15.25
N LEU A 394 -17.24 -8.55 -14.37
CA LEU A 394 -16.16 -9.49 -14.69
C LEU A 394 -16.71 -10.86 -15.09
N THR A 395 -16.51 -11.24 -16.34
CA THR A 395 -16.79 -12.60 -16.84
C THR A 395 -15.67 -13.58 -16.41
N SER A 396 -15.95 -14.89 -16.42
CA SER A 396 -14.93 -15.93 -16.16
C SER A 396 -13.73 -15.82 -17.12
N MET A 397 -13.99 -15.55 -18.41
CA MET A 397 -12.95 -15.36 -19.41
C MET A 397 -12.05 -14.15 -19.09
N GLN A 398 -12.65 -13.01 -18.71
CA GLN A 398 -11.87 -11.81 -18.34
C GLN A 398 -11.10 -12.02 -17.02
N PHE A 399 -11.65 -12.81 -16.11
CA PHE A 399 -10.99 -13.24 -14.89
C PHE A 399 -9.73 -14.06 -15.23
N GLY A 400 -9.86 -15.12 -16.04
CA GLY A 400 -8.72 -15.92 -16.51
C GLY A 400 -7.68 -15.10 -17.25
N GLN A 401 -8.11 -14.19 -18.14
CA GLN A 401 -7.21 -13.28 -18.85
C GLN A 401 -6.42 -12.37 -17.89
N THR A 402 -7.05 -11.86 -16.83
CA THR A 402 -6.41 -10.94 -15.87
C THR A 402 -5.29 -11.65 -15.10
N TYR A 403 -5.55 -12.84 -14.56
CA TYR A 403 -4.50 -13.62 -13.88
C TYR A 403 -3.38 -14.04 -14.82
N ARG A 404 -3.72 -14.35 -16.08
CA ARG A 404 -2.72 -14.73 -17.08
C ARG A 404 -1.77 -13.56 -17.31
N GLN A 405 -2.30 -12.37 -17.51
CA GLN A 405 -1.48 -11.18 -17.72
C GLN A 405 -0.67 -10.81 -16.48
N LEU A 406 -1.22 -11.00 -15.28
CA LEU A 406 -0.48 -10.82 -14.03
C LEU A 406 0.72 -11.77 -13.95
N VAL A 407 0.53 -13.06 -14.22
CA VAL A 407 1.62 -14.04 -14.20
C VAL A 407 2.65 -13.73 -15.27
N LEU A 408 2.23 -13.49 -16.51
CA LEU A 408 3.14 -13.13 -17.59
C LEU A 408 3.94 -11.86 -17.30
N TRP A 409 3.31 -10.87 -16.68
CA TRP A 409 3.99 -9.69 -16.19
C TRP A 409 5.04 -10.05 -15.14
N LEU A 410 4.65 -10.81 -14.10
CA LEU A 410 5.56 -11.23 -13.03
C LEU A 410 6.79 -11.96 -13.60
N LEU A 411 6.57 -12.95 -14.47
CA LEU A 411 7.65 -13.74 -15.09
C LEU A 411 8.59 -12.87 -15.93
N ARG A 412 8.04 -12.00 -16.78
CA ARG A 412 8.85 -11.06 -17.58
C ARG A 412 9.65 -10.10 -16.70
N SER A 413 9.06 -9.63 -15.61
CA SER A 413 9.75 -8.75 -14.66
C SER A 413 10.90 -9.48 -13.94
N ILE A 414 10.71 -10.74 -13.55
CA ILE A 414 11.76 -11.58 -12.94
C ILE A 414 12.90 -11.80 -13.93
N GLU A 415 12.58 -12.13 -15.19
CA GLU A 415 13.55 -12.32 -16.26
C GLU A 415 14.34 -11.04 -16.56
N ALA A 416 13.66 -9.89 -16.63
CA ALA A 416 14.28 -8.59 -16.85
C ALA A 416 15.26 -8.22 -15.72
N ASP A 417 14.88 -8.43 -14.45
CA ASP A 417 15.77 -8.19 -13.31
C ASP A 417 17.00 -9.11 -13.35
N ALA A 418 16.81 -10.39 -13.67
CA ALA A 418 17.92 -11.33 -13.82
C ALA A 418 18.89 -10.88 -14.93
N LEU A 419 18.38 -10.51 -16.10
CA LEU A 419 19.18 -10.02 -17.23
C LEU A 419 19.95 -8.72 -16.90
N GLU A 420 19.30 -7.77 -16.24
CA GLU A 420 19.95 -6.53 -15.79
C GLU A 420 21.09 -6.84 -14.80
N PHE A 421 20.86 -7.78 -13.89
CA PHE A 421 21.88 -8.20 -12.94
C PHE A 421 23.08 -8.86 -13.63
N VAL A 422 22.85 -9.73 -14.63
CA VAL A 422 23.91 -10.32 -15.46
C VAL A 422 24.75 -9.23 -16.11
N ARG A 423 24.11 -8.22 -16.72
CA ARG A 423 24.80 -7.08 -17.36
C ARG A 423 25.67 -6.31 -16.38
N ARG A 424 25.26 -6.20 -15.13
CA ARG A 424 26.00 -5.48 -14.09
C ARG A 424 27.19 -6.28 -13.55
N VAL A 425 27.02 -7.58 -13.33
CA VAL A 425 28.04 -8.42 -12.67
C VAL A 425 29.07 -8.98 -13.64
N LEU A 426 28.69 -9.26 -14.88
CA LEU A 426 29.65 -9.73 -15.89
C LEU A 426 30.31 -8.54 -16.61
N PRO A 427 31.64 -8.33 -16.42
CA PRO A 427 32.35 -7.28 -17.14
C PRO A 427 32.30 -7.56 -18.65
N PRO A 428 32.30 -6.52 -19.52
CA PRO A 428 32.16 -6.70 -20.96
C PRO A 428 33.12 -7.74 -21.57
N LYS A 429 34.36 -7.80 -21.07
CA LYS A 429 35.40 -8.73 -21.54
C LYS A 429 35.15 -10.20 -21.17
N ALA A 430 34.24 -10.49 -20.23
CA ALA A 430 33.91 -11.84 -19.77
C ALA A 430 32.55 -12.33 -20.27
N ARG A 431 31.89 -11.60 -21.18
CA ARG A 431 30.57 -11.94 -21.72
C ARG A 431 30.69 -12.83 -22.95
N SER A 432 31.07 -14.10 -22.76
CA SER A 432 30.70 -15.11 -23.75
C SER A 432 29.20 -15.38 -23.67
N GLU A 433 28.59 -15.78 -24.77
CA GLU A 433 27.16 -16.09 -24.83
C GLU A 433 26.79 -17.18 -23.81
N ASP A 434 27.57 -18.26 -23.76
CA ASP A 434 27.40 -19.36 -22.80
C ASP A 434 27.44 -18.89 -21.34
N ARG A 435 28.43 -18.06 -20.98
CA ARG A 435 28.58 -17.58 -19.60
C ARG A 435 27.48 -16.61 -19.21
N VAL A 436 27.02 -15.78 -20.15
CA VAL A 436 25.86 -14.90 -19.94
C VAL A 436 24.61 -15.75 -19.68
N GLU A 437 24.41 -16.80 -20.48
CA GLU A 437 23.25 -17.67 -20.38
C GLU A 437 23.27 -18.51 -19.09
N GLU A 438 24.39 -19.15 -18.76
CA GLU A 438 24.58 -19.88 -17.50
C GLU A 438 24.30 -18.99 -16.28
N THR A 439 24.84 -17.77 -16.29
CA THR A 439 24.63 -16.80 -15.21
C THR A 439 23.17 -16.36 -15.15
N ARG A 440 22.52 -16.14 -16.30
CA ARG A 440 21.11 -15.76 -16.41
C ARG A 440 20.22 -16.86 -15.84
N VAL A 441 20.38 -18.11 -16.28
CA VAL A 441 19.61 -19.28 -15.83
C VAL A 441 19.73 -19.43 -14.32
N ARG A 442 20.94 -19.39 -13.77
CA ARG A 442 21.17 -19.48 -12.32
C ARG A 442 20.49 -18.34 -11.55
N LEU A 443 20.57 -17.11 -12.04
CA LEU A 443 19.93 -15.97 -11.39
C LEU A 443 18.41 -16.03 -11.49
N LEU A 444 17.89 -16.40 -12.65
CA LEU A 444 16.46 -16.56 -12.88
C LEU A 444 15.88 -17.62 -11.92
N ASN A 445 16.53 -18.78 -11.78
CA ASN A 445 16.09 -19.81 -10.82
C ASN A 445 16.03 -19.25 -9.39
N ASN A 446 17.09 -18.55 -8.96
CA ASN A 446 17.13 -17.92 -7.63
C ASN A 446 16.03 -16.86 -7.43
N ARG A 447 15.67 -16.12 -8.48
CA ARG A 447 14.60 -15.11 -8.40
C ARG A 447 13.21 -15.73 -8.40
N LEU A 448 12.99 -16.80 -9.17
CA LEU A 448 11.74 -17.57 -9.15
C LEU A 448 11.51 -18.20 -7.77
N MET A 449 12.55 -18.79 -7.17
CA MET A 449 12.48 -19.32 -5.80
C MET A 449 12.11 -18.25 -4.77
N ARG A 450 12.59 -17.01 -4.94
CA ARG A 450 12.20 -15.88 -4.07
C ARG A 450 10.79 -15.34 -4.34
N SER A 451 10.20 -15.69 -5.48
CA SER A 451 8.86 -15.28 -5.90
C SER A 451 7.81 -16.37 -5.64
N GLU A 452 8.18 -17.42 -4.90
CA GLU A 452 7.31 -18.52 -4.53
C GLU A 452 6.05 -18.02 -3.81
N ASN A 453 6.22 -17.10 -2.85
CA ASN A 453 5.10 -16.49 -2.13
C ASN A 453 4.13 -15.78 -3.08
N HIS A 454 4.63 -15.12 -4.15
CA HIS A 454 3.77 -14.47 -5.15
C HIS A 454 2.95 -15.49 -5.94
N LEU A 455 3.54 -16.63 -6.31
CA LEU A 455 2.81 -17.71 -6.99
C LEU A 455 1.75 -18.33 -6.08
N THR A 456 2.08 -18.53 -4.79
CA THR A 456 1.14 -19.00 -3.78
C THR A 456 0.00 -18.02 -3.55
N GLU A 457 0.28 -16.72 -3.46
CA GLU A 457 -0.72 -15.64 -3.38
C GLU A 457 -1.65 -15.66 -4.60
N ILE A 458 -1.09 -15.86 -5.81
CA ILE A 458 -1.87 -15.95 -7.05
C ILE A 458 -2.80 -17.17 -7.04
N ILE A 459 -2.30 -18.37 -6.72
CA ILE A 459 -3.11 -19.59 -6.69
C ILE A 459 -4.21 -19.45 -5.64
N THR A 460 -3.86 -19.08 -4.41
CA THR A 460 -4.82 -18.94 -3.31
C THR A 460 -5.90 -17.92 -3.69
N SER A 461 -5.51 -16.79 -4.26
CA SER A 461 -6.45 -15.78 -4.73
C SER A 461 -7.38 -16.28 -5.86
N ILE A 462 -6.88 -17.08 -6.81
CA ILE A 462 -7.72 -17.73 -7.81
C ILE A 462 -8.77 -18.59 -7.12
N VAL A 463 -8.36 -19.41 -6.14
CA VAL A 463 -9.28 -20.27 -5.39
C VAL A 463 -10.33 -19.44 -4.64
N GLU A 464 -9.92 -18.43 -3.88
CA GLU A 464 -10.82 -17.55 -3.13
C GLU A 464 -11.84 -16.82 -4.01
N ASN A 465 -11.52 -16.61 -5.28
CA ASN A 465 -12.43 -15.97 -6.21
C ASN A 465 -13.34 -16.95 -6.98
N ILE A 466 -13.06 -18.25 -6.97
CA ILE A 466 -13.97 -19.26 -7.54
C ILE A 466 -14.92 -19.87 -6.50
N ILE A 467 -14.62 -19.74 -5.21
CA ILE A 467 -15.50 -20.17 -4.11
C ILE A 467 -16.50 -19.06 -3.71
N PRO A 468 -17.57 -19.36 -2.94
CA PRO A 468 -18.57 -18.38 -2.52
C PRO A 468 -17.98 -17.16 -1.82
N GLU A 469 -18.65 -16.02 -1.95
CA GLU A 469 -18.18 -14.77 -1.33
C GLU A 469 -18.13 -14.88 0.20
N GLY A 470 -17.04 -14.35 0.79
CA GLY A 470 -16.79 -14.40 2.24
C GLY A 470 -16.17 -15.71 2.73
N TRP A 471 -15.99 -16.70 1.85
CA TRP A 471 -15.22 -17.90 2.15
C TRP A 471 -13.73 -17.64 1.93
N SER A 472 -12.88 -18.40 2.62
CA SER A 472 -11.43 -18.31 2.51
C SER A 472 -10.82 -19.65 2.13
N ALA A 473 -9.64 -19.58 1.50
CA ALA A 473 -8.81 -20.74 1.19
C ALA A 473 -7.44 -20.54 1.85
N SER A 474 -6.95 -21.57 2.53
CA SER A 474 -5.65 -21.52 3.19
C SER A 474 -4.93 -22.85 3.05
N ILE A 475 -3.63 -22.81 2.78
CA ILE A 475 -2.78 -24.00 2.80
C ILE A 475 -2.57 -24.40 4.26
N GLU A 476 -2.84 -25.66 4.60
CA GLU A 476 -2.72 -26.10 5.98
C GLU A 476 -1.23 -26.27 6.36
N ALA A 477 -0.83 -25.66 7.48
CA ALA A 477 0.50 -25.86 8.03
C ALA A 477 0.60 -27.30 8.56
N THR A 478 1.32 -28.16 7.84
CA THR A 478 1.62 -29.51 8.31
C THR A 478 2.58 -29.44 9.49
N SER A 479 2.25 -30.09 10.61
CA SER A 479 3.04 -30.10 11.84
C SER A 479 4.39 -30.83 11.73
N THR A 480 4.70 -31.40 10.56
CA THR A 480 5.97 -32.05 10.29
C THR A 480 7.06 -30.99 10.12
N GLN A 481 7.94 -30.90 11.12
CA GLN A 481 9.20 -30.15 11.05
C GLN A 481 10.05 -30.71 9.90
N GLY A 482 9.94 -30.15 8.70
CA GLY A 482 10.73 -30.57 7.53
C GLY A 482 10.23 -30.05 6.19
N ASP A 483 8.91 -30.01 5.99
CA ASP A 483 8.31 -29.67 4.69
C ASP A 483 8.12 -28.15 4.55
N ASN A 484 9.18 -27.45 4.14
CA ASN A 484 9.14 -26.00 3.91
C ASN A 484 8.52 -25.62 2.55
N PHE A 485 8.06 -26.58 1.74
CA PHE A 485 7.55 -26.31 0.40
C PHE A 485 6.02 -26.42 0.36
N ASP A 486 5.34 -25.30 0.15
CA ASP A 486 3.89 -25.27 0.00
C ASP A 486 3.46 -25.51 -1.46
N ILE A 487 4.34 -25.17 -2.41
CA ILE A 487 4.09 -25.17 -3.84
C ILE A 487 5.27 -25.78 -4.61
N GLY A 488 5.03 -26.42 -5.75
CA GLY A 488 6.04 -26.74 -6.74
C GLY A 488 5.68 -26.06 -8.06
N TRP A 489 6.65 -25.68 -8.87
CA TRP A 489 6.37 -25.01 -10.14
C TRP A 489 7.33 -25.44 -11.25
N GLN A 490 6.79 -25.48 -12.48
CA GLN A 490 7.51 -25.66 -13.71
C GLN A 490 7.18 -24.48 -14.63
N MET A 491 8.19 -23.86 -15.22
CA MET A 491 8.03 -22.69 -16.05
C MET A 491 8.91 -22.77 -17.29
N THR A 492 8.38 -22.34 -18.43
CA THR A 492 9.15 -22.09 -19.64
C THR A 492 9.33 -20.59 -19.84
N ASP A 493 10.58 -20.13 -19.89
CA ASP A 493 10.89 -18.71 -20.08
C ASP A 493 10.73 -18.25 -21.56
N SER A 494 11.03 -16.97 -21.83
CA SER A 494 10.91 -16.39 -23.17
C SER A 494 11.85 -17.01 -24.22
N ARG A 495 12.88 -17.75 -23.79
CA ARG A 495 13.86 -18.44 -24.64
C ARG A 495 13.59 -19.94 -24.78
N GLY A 496 12.51 -20.44 -24.18
CA GLY A 496 12.18 -21.86 -24.19
C GLY A 496 12.96 -22.69 -23.15
N VAL A 497 13.67 -22.05 -22.21
CA VAL A 497 14.37 -22.78 -21.13
C VAL A 497 13.34 -23.19 -20.09
N ILE A 498 13.32 -24.48 -19.76
CA ILE A 498 12.45 -25.06 -18.74
C ILE A 498 13.14 -25.02 -17.39
N PHE A 499 12.48 -24.42 -16.41
CA PHE A 499 12.84 -24.41 -15.00
C PHE A 499 11.82 -25.28 -14.27
N ASP A 500 12.28 -26.38 -13.65
CA ASP A 500 11.40 -27.41 -13.08
C ASP A 500 11.75 -27.69 -11.62
N GLU A 501 11.20 -26.87 -10.72
CA GLU A 501 11.27 -27.12 -9.28
C GLU A 501 10.12 -28.01 -8.80
N LEU A 502 9.06 -28.15 -9.61
CA LEU A 502 7.94 -29.02 -9.34
C LEU A 502 8.38 -30.48 -9.23
N LYS A 503 9.11 -30.98 -10.23
CA LYS A 503 9.59 -32.37 -10.25
C LYS A 503 10.54 -32.66 -9.08
N SER A 504 11.51 -31.78 -8.86
CA SER A 504 12.49 -31.91 -7.77
C SER A 504 11.82 -31.99 -6.40
N ARG A 505 10.81 -31.14 -6.14
CA ARG A 505 10.07 -31.14 -4.87
C ARG A 505 9.12 -32.33 -4.74
N ILE A 506 8.44 -32.71 -5.81
CA ILE A 506 7.58 -33.91 -5.84
C ILE A 506 8.39 -35.16 -5.48
N ASP A 507 9.56 -35.35 -6.11
CA ASP A 507 10.38 -36.53 -5.89
C ASP A 507 10.93 -36.58 -4.45
N LEU A 508 11.27 -35.41 -3.88
CA LEU A 508 11.68 -35.28 -2.48
C LEU A 508 10.55 -35.68 -1.53
N ILE A 509 9.39 -35.01 -1.61
CA ILE A 509 8.25 -35.27 -0.71
C ILE A 509 7.76 -36.71 -0.86
N PHE A 510 7.75 -37.26 -2.07
CA PHE A 510 7.39 -38.65 -2.31
C PHE A 510 8.33 -39.62 -1.60
N THR A 511 9.65 -39.36 -1.65
CA THR A 511 10.66 -40.18 -0.99
C THR A 511 10.53 -40.09 0.53
N GLU A 512 10.34 -38.89 1.07
CA GLU A 512 10.13 -38.66 2.50
C GLU A 512 8.85 -39.32 3.01
N ALA A 513 7.74 -39.17 2.29
CA ALA A 513 6.47 -39.81 2.64
C ALA A 513 6.60 -41.34 2.69
N LYS A 514 7.32 -41.94 1.73
CA LYS A 514 7.62 -43.39 1.73
C LYS A 514 8.51 -43.79 2.90
N ALA A 515 9.56 -43.02 3.20
CA ALA A 515 10.46 -43.29 4.31
C ALA A 515 9.72 -43.24 5.67
N MET A 516 8.71 -42.37 5.78
CA MET A 516 7.83 -42.27 6.96
C MET A 516 6.69 -43.29 6.98
N GLY A 517 6.56 -44.16 5.96
CA GLY A 517 5.45 -45.10 5.84
C GLY A 517 4.09 -44.44 5.56
N ASN A 518 4.07 -43.16 5.19
CA ASN A 518 2.85 -42.41 4.88
C ASN A 518 2.41 -42.67 3.42
N ASN A 519 1.83 -43.85 3.20
CA ASN A 519 1.37 -44.28 1.88
C ASN A 519 0.25 -43.41 1.30
N SER A 520 -0.58 -42.75 2.13
CA SER A 520 -1.60 -41.81 1.65
C SER A 520 -0.94 -40.61 0.99
N ARG A 521 0.01 -40.01 1.70
CA ARG A 521 0.73 -38.84 1.21
C ARG A 521 1.55 -39.13 -0.04
N ALA A 522 2.26 -40.25 -0.08
CA ALA A 522 2.99 -40.67 -1.26
C ALA A 522 2.06 -40.84 -2.48
N HIS A 523 0.83 -41.32 -2.26
CA HIS A 523 -0.17 -41.46 -3.31
C HIS A 523 -0.69 -40.10 -3.81
N GLU A 524 -1.02 -39.17 -2.91
CA GLU A 524 -1.43 -37.80 -3.26
C GLU A 524 -0.41 -37.13 -4.18
N ILE A 525 0.87 -37.19 -3.80
CA ILE A 525 1.98 -36.60 -4.55
C ILE A 525 2.16 -37.29 -5.92
N GLU A 526 1.97 -38.61 -6.00
CA GLU A 526 1.98 -39.35 -7.27
C GLU A 526 0.86 -38.89 -8.21
N VAL A 527 -0.34 -38.58 -7.68
CA VAL A 527 -1.44 -38.04 -8.48
C VAL A 527 -1.11 -36.64 -9.00
N ILE A 528 -0.58 -35.77 -8.14
CA ILE A 528 -0.14 -34.42 -8.53
C ILE A 528 0.90 -34.50 -9.65
N LYS A 529 1.89 -35.38 -9.51
CA LYS A 529 2.91 -35.65 -10.54
C LYS A 529 2.28 -36.05 -11.88
N SER A 530 1.35 -37.00 -11.85
CA SER A 530 0.68 -37.49 -13.08
C SER A 530 -0.14 -36.41 -13.78
N VAL A 531 -0.71 -35.45 -13.04
CA VAL A 531 -1.43 -34.32 -13.62
C VAL A 531 -0.46 -33.29 -14.19
N ALA A 532 0.59 -32.94 -13.43
CA ALA A 532 1.59 -31.95 -13.84
C ALA A 532 2.42 -32.39 -15.06
N GLU A 533 2.78 -33.66 -15.18
CA GLU A 533 3.60 -34.16 -16.30
C GLU A 533 2.85 -34.21 -17.64
N LYS A 534 1.51 -34.11 -17.64
CA LYS A 534 0.69 -34.17 -18.85
C LYS A 534 0.51 -32.81 -19.53
N THR A 535 0.94 -31.74 -18.89
CA THR A 535 0.74 -30.38 -19.37
C THR A 535 2.03 -29.83 -19.95
N SER A 536 1.90 -29.07 -21.04
CA SER A 536 3.01 -28.38 -21.71
C SER A 536 2.79 -26.87 -21.68
N GLU A 537 1.98 -26.41 -20.73
CA GLU A 537 1.64 -24.99 -20.61
C GLU A 537 2.83 -24.21 -20.05
N GLN A 538 2.81 -22.89 -20.27
CA GLN A 538 3.97 -22.04 -19.99
C GLN A 538 4.35 -22.01 -18.50
N LEU A 539 3.35 -22.02 -17.63
CA LEU A 539 3.53 -22.16 -16.19
C LEU A 539 2.60 -23.27 -15.69
N VAL A 540 3.18 -24.18 -14.92
CA VAL A 540 2.48 -25.21 -14.16
C VAL A 540 2.87 -25.01 -12.71
N ALA A 541 1.91 -24.81 -11.83
CA ALA A 541 2.18 -24.61 -10.41
C ALA A 541 1.24 -25.49 -9.59
N ALA A 542 1.78 -26.35 -8.73
CA ALA A 542 1.02 -27.28 -7.94
C ALA A 542 1.15 -26.97 -6.45
N LEU A 543 0.03 -26.86 -5.75
CA LEU A 543 0.01 -26.93 -4.30
C LEU A 543 0.38 -28.34 -3.89
N LEU A 544 1.48 -28.45 -3.16
CA LEU A 544 1.97 -29.75 -2.69
C LEU A 544 1.26 -30.13 -1.40
N LYS A 545 0.77 -29.18 -0.60
CA LYS A 545 0.03 -29.41 0.65
C LYS A 545 -1.49 -29.28 0.45
N PRO A 546 -2.29 -29.86 1.38
CA PRO A 546 -3.73 -29.72 1.35
C PRO A 546 -4.17 -28.26 1.42
N LEU A 547 -5.17 -27.92 0.60
CA LEU A 547 -5.83 -26.61 0.63
C LEU A 547 -7.17 -26.74 1.35
N VAL A 548 -7.35 -25.98 2.43
CA VAL A 548 -8.56 -26.02 3.25
C VAL A 548 -9.46 -24.85 2.92
N ILE A 549 -10.73 -25.13 2.62
CA ILE A 549 -11.76 -24.12 2.37
C ILE A 549 -12.62 -23.93 3.60
N ARG A 550 -12.81 -22.67 4.00
CA ARG A 550 -13.59 -22.29 5.19
C ARG A 550 -14.69 -21.30 4.83
N ASP A 551 -15.83 -21.41 5.50
CA ASP A 551 -16.89 -20.39 5.39
C ASP A 551 -16.54 -19.12 6.18
N HIS A 552 -17.43 -18.12 6.12
CA HIS A 552 -17.28 -16.85 6.83
C HIS A 552 -17.30 -16.97 8.36
N TYR A 553 -17.60 -18.16 8.90
CA TYR A 553 -17.50 -18.48 10.33
C TYR A 553 -16.21 -19.27 10.66
N GLY A 554 -15.31 -19.46 9.69
CA GLY A 554 -14.09 -20.24 9.85
C GLY A 554 -14.29 -21.76 9.85
N ARG A 555 -15.52 -22.25 9.56
CA ARG A 555 -15.83 -23.69 9.58
C ARG A 555 -15.32 -24.32 8.29
N LYS A 556 -14.59 -25.43 8.41
CA LYS A 556 -14.11 -26.23 7.26
C LYS A 556 -15.30 -26.73 6.44
N LYS A 557 -15.30 -26.45 5.14
CA LYS A 557 -16.34 -26.85 4.17
C LYS A 557 -15.85 -27.87 3.16
N ASP A 558 -14.58 -27.75 2.79
CA ASP A 558 -13.93 -28.65 1.84
C ASP A 558 -12.42 -28.69 2.13
N GLU A 559 -11.76 -29.71 1.60
CA GLU A 559 -10.30 -29.86 1.64
C GLU A 559 -9.87 -30.55 0.36
N TRP A 560 -8.89 -29.94 -0.31
CA TRP A 560 -8.34 -30.45 -1.54
C TRP A 560 -6.97 -31.05 -1.26
N ASP A 561 -6.82 -32.34 -1.57
CA ASP A 561 -5.57 -33.07 -1.36
C ASP A 561 -4.42 -32.50 -2.23
N GLY A 562 -4.76 -31.88 -3.36
CA GLY A 562 -3.85 -31.09 -4.19
C GLY A 562 -4.57 -30.19 -5.18
N ALA A 563 -3.86 -29.20 -5.72
CA ALA A 563 -4.38 -28.34 -6.78
C ALA A 563 -3.26 -28.00 -7.76
N VAL A 564 -3.53 -28.09 -9.06
CA VAL A 564 -2.58 -27.76 -10.14
C VAL A 564 -3.14 -26.61 -10.96
N LEU A 565 -2.44 -25.49 -10.97
CA LEU A 565 -2.70 -24.34 -11.82
C LEU A 565 -1.87 -24.45 -13.10
N GLU A 566 -2.54 -24.44 -14.24
CA GLU A 566 -1.94 -24.45 -15.57
C GLU A 566 -2.26 -23.12 -16.27
N ILE A 567 -1.24 -22.39 -16.72
CA ILE A 567 -1.40 -21.11 -17.42
C ILE A 567 -0.86 -21.24 -18.83
N GLY A 568 -1.79 -21.28 -19.78
CA GLY A 568 -1.52 -21.45 -21.20
C GLY A 568 -1.60 -20.19 -22.04
N ALA A 569 -1.46 -20.38 -23.36
CA ALA A 569 -1.53 -19.28 -24.32
C ALA A 569 -2.90 -18.57 -24.32
N ALA A 570 -4.00 -19.32 -24.12
CA ALA A 570 -5.36 -18.78 -24.20
C ALA A 570 -6.25 -19.09 -22.98
N THR A 571 -5.83 -19.99 -22.08
CA THR A 571 -6.68 -20.49 -20.99
C THR A 571 -5.91 -20.59 -19.69
N ILE A 572 -6.59 -20.34 -18.56
CA ILE A 572 -6.13 -20.79 -17.25
C ILE A 572 -6.96 -22.00 -16.85
N ARG A 573 -6.30 -23.04 -16.36
CA ARG A 573 -6.96 -24.22 -15.82
C ARG A 573 -6.53 -24.45 -14.39
N LEU A 574 -7.50 -24.63 -13.50
CA LEU A 574 -7.26 -25.13 -12.16
C LEU A 574 -7.77 -26.57 -12.09
N THR A 575 -6.88 -27.51 -11.82
CA THR A 575 -7.22 -28.91 -11.63
C THR A 575 -7.14 -29.24 -10.14
N VAL A 576 -8.30 -29.41 -9.51
CA VAL A 576 -8.41 -29.89 -8.12
C VAL A 576 -8.26 -31.41 -8.12
N ILE A 577 -7.49 -31.93 -7.16
CA ILE A 577 -7.14 -33.34 -7.05
C ILE A 577 -7.67 -33.89 -5.73
N GLU A 578 -8.33 -35.04 -5.79
CA GLU A 578 -8.76 -35.83 -4.64
C GLU A 578 -8.19 -37.25 -4.74
N ALA A 579 -7.53 -37.69 -3.67
CA ALA A 579 -6.87 -38.98 -3.56
C ALA A 579 -7.20 -39.62 -2.21
N LYS A 580 -8.25 -40.47 -2.17
CA LYS A 580 -8.67 -41.12 -0.92
C LYS A 580 -7.99 -42.45 -0.69
N GLY A 581 -7.60 -42.71 0.56
CA GLY A 581 -7.18 -44.02 1.04
C GLY A 581 -8.33 -45.02 0.98
N GLY A 582 -8.09 -46.21 0.42
CA GLY A 582 -9.12 -47.25 0.29
C GLY A 582 -8.52 -48.61 -0.05
N SER A 583 -9.25 -49.67 0.26
CA SER A 583 -8.78 -51.06 0.13
C SER A 583 -8.58 -51.49 -1.33
N SER A 584 -9.32 -50.90 -2.29
CA SER A 584 -9.16 -51.18 -3.72
C SER A 584 -9.00 -49.91 -4.56
N LYS A 585 -8.26 -50.00 -5.67
CA LYS A 585 -8.04 -48.90 -6.63
C LYS A 585 -9.35 -48.29 -7.15
N ALA A 586 -10.36 -49.12 -7.41
CA ALA A 586 -11.66 -48.67 -7.91
C ALA A 586 -12.45 -47.88 -6.86
N GLN A 587 -12.43 -48.35 -5.60
CA GLN A 587 -13.12 -47.67 -4.50
C GLN A 587 -12.50 -46.30 -4.19
N ARG A 588 -11.17 -46.17 -4.25
CA ARG A 588 -10.48 -44.87 -4.07
C ARG A 588 -10.96 -43.84 -5.09
N ALA A 589 -10.97 -44.23 -6.37
CA ALA A 589 -11.40 -43.36 -7.45
C ALA A 589 -12.89 -42.96 -7.31
N GLU A 590 -13.75 -43.87 -6.83
CA GLU A 590 -15.17 -43.59 -6.65
C GLU A 590 -15.45 -42.60 -5.50
N LEU A 591 -14.79 -42.80 -4.35
CA LEU A 591 -14.91 -41.88 -3.20
C LEU A 591 -14.41 -40.49 -3.57
N ALA A 592 -13.23 -40.39 -4.20
CA ALA A 592 -12.68 -39.14 -4.69
C ALA A 592 -13.62 -38.44 -5.70
N PHE A 593 -14.16 -39.20 -6.67
CA PHE A 593 -15.07 -38.66 -7.68
C PHE A 593 -16.40 -38.15 -7.10
N THR A 594 -16.87 -38.78 -6.02
CA THR A 594 -18.07 -38.36 -5.27
C THR A 594 -17.82 -37.05 -4.53
N GLN A 595 -16.68 -36.92 -3.82
CA GLN A 595 -16.32 -35.67 -3.13
C GLN A 595 -16.17 -34.50 -4.11
N LEU A 596 -15.61 -34.73 -5.30
CA LEU A 596 -15.50 -33.66 -6.30
C LEU A 596 -16.85 -33.11 -6.79
N GLU A 597 -17.98 -33.79 -6.57
CA GLU A 597 -19.30 -33.21 -6.84
C GLU A 597 -19.66 -32.12 -5.82
N SER A 598 -19.28 -32.27 -4.54
CA SER A 598 -19.47 -31.19 -3.56
C SER A 598 -18.55 -30.00 -3.86
N THR A 599 -17.29 -30.25 -4.22
CA THR A 599 -16.36 -29.20 -4.65
C THR A 599 -16.90 -28.45 -5.87
N ARG A 600 -17.41 -29.17 -6.87
CA ARG A 600 -18.01 -28.56 -8.07
C ARG A 600 -19.21 -27.68 -7.75
N LYS A 601 -20.03 -28.07 -6.76
CA LYS A 601 -21.16 -27.26 -6.30
C LYS A 601 -20.67 -25.92 -5.73
N ILE A 602 -19.67 -25.97 -4.84
CA ILE A 602 -19.04 -24.77 -4.25
C ILE A 602 -18.53 -23.81 -5.34
N VAL A 603 -17.86 -24.34 -6.37
CA VAL A 603 -17.26 -23.53 -7.45
C VAL A 603 -18.30 -22.87 -8.37
N ARG A 604 -19.42 -23.54 -8.62
CA ARG A 604 -20.46 -23.06 -9.56
C ARG A 604 -21.33 -21.94 -9.00
N ASP A 605 -21.30 -21.71 -7.69
CA ASP A 605 -22.17 -20.74 -7.05
C ASP A 605 -21.81 -19.29 -7.38
N ARG A 606 -20.58 -19.02 -7.84
CA ARG A 606 -20.09 -17.64 -8.06
C ARG A 606 -19.97 -17.22 -9.51
N TYR A 607 -19.40 -18.05 -10.38
CA TYR A 607 -19.30 -17.78 -11.81
C TYR A 607 -19.61 -19.03 -12.63
N ALA A 608 -20.03 -18.80 -13.89
CA ALA A 608 -20.31 -19.86 -14.86
C ALA A 608 -19.02 -20.45 -15.46
N PHE A 609 -18.16 -21.04 -14.63
CA PHE A 609 -16.95 -21.73 -15.09
C PHE A 609 -17.28 -23.04 -15.81
N SER A 610 -16.46 -23.37 -16.81
CA SER A 610 -16.48 -24.71 -17.42
C SER A 610 -15.81 -25.67 -16.45
N THR A 611 -16.52 -26.75 -16.09
CA THR A 611 -16.02 -27.75 -15.13
C THR A 611 -16.09 -29.14 -15.73
N LYS A 612 -15.00 -29.90 -15.68
CA LYS A 612 -14.94 -31.30 -16.12
C LYS A 612 -14.33 -32.18 -15.04
N ARG A 613 -15.10 -33.15 -14.55
CA ARG A 613 -14.59 -34.21 -13.66
C ARG A 613 -14.02 -35.36 -14.48
N ALA A 614 -12.93 -35.94 -14.02
CA ALA A 614 -12.32 -37.12 -14.62
C ALA A 614 -11.86 -38.09 -13.52
N ARG A 615 -12.04 -39.39 -13.75
CA ARG A 615 -11.38 -40.42 -12.94
C ARG A 615 -9.94 -40.56 -13.42
N LEU A 616 -9.00 -40.69 -12.48
CA LEU A 616 -7.60 -40.99 -12.74
C LEU A 616 -7.38 -42.47 -12.41
N PRO A 617 -7.33 -43.38 -13.43
CA PRO A 617 -7.35 -44.81 -13.19
C PRO A 617 -6.25 -45.26 -12.23
N GLY A 618 -6.66 -45.83 -11.09
CA GLY A 618 -5.75 -46.32 -10.05
C GLY A 618 -5.08 -45.25 -9.17
N LEU A 619 -5.39 -43.97 -9.38
CA LEU A 619 -4.78 -42.83 -8.69
C LEU A 619 -5.79 -42.00 -7.88
N GLY A 620 -6.99 -41.74 -8.41
CA GLY A 620 -7.96 -40.88 -7.73
C GLY A 620 -8.96 -40.25 -8.69
N ALA A 621 -9.31 -38.99 -8.46
CA ALA A 621 -10.13 -38.21 -9.36
C ALA A 621 -9.64 -36.76 -9.44
N SER A 622 -10.02 -36.07 -10.51
CA SER A 622 -9.75 -34.64 -10.68
C SER A 622 -10.95 -33.86 -11.17
N LEU A 623 -11.04 -32.59 -10.75
CA LEU A 623 -12.00 -31.60 -11.23
C LEU A 623 -11.22 -30.48 -11.91
N ARG A 624 -11.32 -30.43 -13.24
CA ARG A 624 -10.75 -29.36 -14.05
C ARG A 624 -11.74 -28.21 -14.15
N ILE A 625 -11.27 -27.01 -13.84
CA ILE A 625 -12.00 -25.74 -13.89
C ILE A 625 -11.28 -24.87 -14.92
N GLU A 626 -11.97 -24.53 -16.00
CA GLU A 626 -11.43 -23.68 -17.06
C GLU A 626 -12.01 -22.28 -16.92
N MET A 627 -11.11 -21.28 -16.89
CA MET A 627 -11.40 -19.86 -16.70
C MET A 627 -11.21 -19.07 -17.98
#